data_AF-A0A2T5JEB5-F1
#
_entry.id   AF-A0A2T5JEB5-F1
#
_cell.length_a   1.000
_cell.length_b   1.000
_cell.length_c   1.000
_cell.angle_alpha   90.00
_cell.angle_beta   90.00
_cell.angle_gamma   90.00
#
_symmetry.space_group_name_H-M   'P 1'
#
loop_
_entity.id
_entity.type
_entity.pdbx_description
1 polymer ?
#
loop_
_entity_poly.entity_id
_entity_poly.type
_entity_poly.pdbx_seq_one_letter_code
_entity_poly.pdbx_strand_id
1 'polypeptide(L)'
;MKNALITGIAIGILSGLWLFAMHWLGYSTTNPHEIAPYEYYSVLIPIVCLFIGVRSYREKEMDGTINFLEALVQCFKSLLLGGVIAVFASIIYINWIYQGTNLADFSGRLFGAMLVGVIEALAVALMLMNKSKAI
;
A
#
# COMPACT_ATOMS: atom_id res chain seq x y z
N MET A 1 5.22 9.16 -14.97
CA MET A 1 4.70 7.80 -14.61
C MET A 1 5.75 6.87 -14.02
N LYS A 2 7.03 7.02 -14.36
CA LYS A 2 8.11 6.13 -13.90
C LYS A 2 8.18 6.02 -12.37
N ASN A 3 8.05 7.14 -11.64
CA ASN A 3 8.05 7.13 -10.18
C ASN A 3 6.85 6.37 -9.58
N ALA A 4 5.63 6.57 -10.10
CA ALA A 4 4.46 5.84 -9.63
C ALA A 4 4.60 4.32 -9.84
N LEU A 5 5.18 3.92 -10.98
CA LEU A 5 5.42 2.52 -11.28
C LEU A 5 6.43 1.89 -10.32
N ILE A 6 7.57 2.54 -10.11
CA ILE A 6 8.60 2.05 -9.18
C ILE A 6 8.04 1.97 -7.75
N THR A 7 7.28 2.98 -7.34
CA THR A 7 6.68 3.03 -5.99
C THR A 7 5.63 1.93 -5.83
N GLY A 8 4.76 1.74 -6.81
CA GLY A 8 3.75 0.68 -6.77
C GLY A 8 4.37 -0.72 -6.75
N ILE A 9 5.41 -0.97 -7.55
CA ILE A 9 6.15 -2.24 -7.49
C ILE A 9 6.76 -2.47 -6.12
N ALA A 10 7.37 -1.44 -5.52
CA ALA A 10 7.94 -1.54 -4.17
C ALA A 10 6.87 -1.88 -3.13
N ILE A 11 5.71 -1.20 -3.16
CA ILE A 11 4.58 -1.48 -2.26
C ILE A 11 4.13 -2.94 -2.40
N GLY A 12 3.92 -3.39 -3.63
CA GLY A 12 3.42 -4.74 -3.92
C GLY A 12 4.40 -5.84 -3.48
N ILE A 13 5.68 -5.70 -3.83
CA ILE A 13 6.71 -6.68 -3.48
C ILE A 13 6.95 -6.71 -1.98
N LEU A 14 7.10 -5.56 -1.31
CA LEU A 14 7.34 -5.51 0.13
C LEU A 14 6.15 -6.07 0.91
N SER A 15 4.92 -5.72 0.52
CA SER A 15 3.70 -6.27 1.13
C SER A 15 3.58 -7.77 0.92
N GLY A 16 3.88 -8.26 -0.29
CA GLY A 16 3.88 -9.69 -0.60
C GLY A 16 4.92 -10.45 0.20
N LEU A 17 6.18 -10.01 0.18
CA LEU A 17 7.27 -10.62 0.95
C LEU A 17 6.98 -10.62 2.45
N TRP A 18 6.37 -9.55 2.96
CA TRP A 18 5.98 -9.46 4.37
C TRP A 18 4.98 -10.55 4.76
N LEU A 19 3.99 -10.85 3.91
CA LEU A 19 3.05 -11.95 4.14
C LEU A 19 3.77 -13.30 4.30
N PHE A 20 4.73 -13.61 3.41
CA PHE A 20 5.51 -14.85 3.49
C PHE A 20 6.47 -14.86 4.70
N ALA A 21 7.10 -13.74 5.02
CA ALA A 21 7.99 -13.63 6.16
C ALA A 21 7.25 -13.87 7.48
N MET A 22 6.06 -13.28 7.64
CA MET A 22 5.23 -13.47 8.82
C MET A 22 4.77 -14.93 8.97
N HIS A 23 4.42 -15.58 7.87
CA HIS A 23 4.11 -17.00 7.87
C HIS A 23 5.29 -17.85 8.36
N TRP A 24 6.50 -17.57 7.88
CA TRP A 24 7.69 -18.29 8.31
C TRP A 24 8.04 -18.06 9.78
N LEU A 25 7.75 -16.87 10.31
CA LEU A 25 7.89 -16.54 11.73
C LEU A 25 6.82 -17.21 12.62
N GLY A 26 5.94 -18.04 12.05
CA GLY A 26 4.93 -18.77 12.79
C GLY A 26 3.65 -17.97 13.08
N TYR A 27 3.54 -16.74 12.56
CA TYR A 27 2.29 -15.98 12.63
C TYR A 27 1.34 -16.49 11.55
N SER A 28 0.19 -17.01 11.97
CA SER A 28 -0.86 -17.44 11.07
C SER A 28 -2.01 -16.43 11.05
N THR A 29 -2.73 -16.36 9.93
CA THR A 29 -3.95 -15.55 9.79
C THR A 29 -5.18 -16.23 10.43
N THR A 30 -4.97 -17.24 11.28
CA THR A 30 -5.99 -18.20 11.74
C THR A 30 -6.79 -17.73 12.95
N ASN A 31 -6.25 -16.81 13.75
CA ASN A 31 -6.96 -16.25 14.90
C ASN A 31 -7.54 -14.87 14.56
N PRO A 32 -8.87 -14.76 14.33
CA PRO A 32 -9.52 -13.47 14.06
C PRO A 32 -9.59 -12.54 15.29
N HIS A 33 -9.22 -13.02 16.48
CA HIS A 33 -9.28 -12.27 17.73
C HIS A 33 -7.95 -11.64 18.16
N GLU A 34 -6.86 -11.89 17.44
CA GLU A 34 -5.57 -11.27 17.69
C GLU A 34 -5.24 -10.37 16.51
N ILE A 35 -5.09 -9.06 16.77
CA ILE A 35 -4.53 -8.11 15.82
C ILE A 35 -3.06 -8.51 15.65
N ALA A 36 -2.80 -9.47 14.78
CA ALA A 36 -1.45 -9.98 14.67
C ALA A 36 -0.59 -8.94 13.91
N PRO A 37 0.73 -8.93 14.13
CA PRO A 37 1.62 -7.87 13.64
C PRO A 37 1.56 -7.67 12.12
N TYR A 38 1.00 -8.64 11.36
CA TYR A 38 0.77 -8.48 9.93
C TYR A 38 -0.06 -7.24 9.60
N GLU A 39 -1.07 -6.87 10.42
CA GLU A 39 -1.94 -5.73 10.13
C GLU A 39 -1.21 -4.39 10.26
N TYR A 40 -0.41 -4.20 11.30
CA TYR A 40 0.30 -2.95 11.54
C TYR A 40 1.36 -2.66 10.48
N TYR A 41 2.14 -3.67 10.08
CA TYR A 41 3.20 -3.49 9.10
C TYR A 41 2.66 -3.36 7.67
N SER A 42 1.48 -3.92 7.38
CA SER A 42 0.77 -3.71 6.11
C SER A 42 0.27 -2.28 5.90
N VAL A 43 0.17 -1.46 6.97
CA VAL A 43 -0.07 0.00 6.91
C VAL A 43 1.26 0.76 6.74
N LEU A 44 2.29 0.35 7.48
CA LEU A 44 3.60 1.04 7.46
C LEU A 44 4.31 0.97 6.10
N ILE A 45 4.21 -0.14 5.38
CA ILE A 45 4.84 -0.30 4.06
C ILE A 45 4.30 0.72 3.05
N PRO A 46 2.98 0.77 2.77
CA PRO A 46 2.43 1.70 1.80
C PRO A 46 2.64 3.17 2.21
N ILE A 47 2.48 3.57 3.47
CA ILE A 47 2.72 4.98 3.86
C ILE A 47 4.18 5.42 3.62
N VAL A 48 5.17 4.58 3.96
CA VAL A 48 6.59 4.90 3.75
C VAL A 48 6.93 4.94 2.27
N CYS A 49 6.50 3.93 1.51
CA CYS A 49 6.73 3.88 0.07
C CYS A 49 6.07 5.06 -0.65
N LEU A 50 4.83 5.39 -0.31
CA LEU A 50 4.11 6.54 -0.86
C LEU A 50 4.83 7.84 -0.54
N PHE A 51 5.25 8.05 0.71
CA PHE A 51 5.96 9.27 1.09
C PHE A 51 7.25 9.44 0.28
N ILE A 52 8.09 8.40 0.21
CA ILE A 52 9.35 8.43 -0.55
C ILE A 52 9.07 8.61 -2.04
N GLY A 53 8.10 7.88 -2.58
CA GLY A 53 7.75 7.90 -4.00
C GLY A 53 7.21 9.24 -4.48
N VAL A 54 6.29 9.83 -3.72
CA VAL A 54 5.70 11.15 -4.01
C VAL A 54 6.70 12.26 -3.77
N ARG A 55 7.56 12.15 -2.74
CA ARG A 55 8.66 13.10 -2.53
C ARG A 55 9.66 13.08 -3.68
N SER A 56 10.07 11.90 -4.15
CA SER A 56 10.94 11.74 -5.33
C SER A 56 10.27 12.30 -6.59
N TYR A 57 8.96 12.09 -6.76
CA TYR A 57 8.18 12.67 -7.86
C TYR A 57 8.19 14.21 -7.81
N ARG A 58 7.95 14.79 -6.63
CA ARG A 58 8.03 16.25 -6.42
C ARG A 58 9.40 16.81 -6.79
N GLU A 59 10.46 16.18 -6.31
CA GLU A 59 11.83 16.67 -6.48
C GLU A 59 12.37 16.49 -7.91
N LYS A 60 11.98 15.41 -8.61
CA LYS A 60 12.56 15.05 -9.92
C LYS A 60 11.68 15.39 -11.13
N GLU A 61 10.37 15.42 -10.96
CA GLU A 61 9.41 15.62 -12.07
C GLU A 61 8.60 16.92 -11.94
N MET A 62 8.61 17.58 -10.79
CA MET A 62 7.78 18.77 -10.52
C MET A 62 8.57 19.98 -9.97
N ASP A 63 9.89 20.00 -10.17
CA ASP A 63 10.80 21.08 -9.76
C ASP A 63 10.64 21.50 -8.28
N GLY A 64 10.44 20.51 -7.41
CA GLY A 64 10.28 20.72 -5.97
C GLY A 64 8.90 21.22 -5.56
N THR A 65 7.94 21.39 -6.48
CA THR A 65 6.63 21.96 -6.19
C THR A 65 5.48 21.05 -6.60
N ILE A 66 4.55 20.73 -5.69
CA ILE A 66 3.43 19.84 -5.98
C ILE A 66 2.16 20.34 -5.30
N ASN A 67 1.04 20.29 -6.02
CA ASN A 67 -0.28 20.58 -5.45
C ASN A 67 -0.92 19.30 -4.87
N PHE A 68 -1.97 19.48 -4.07
CA PHE A 68 -2.66 18.37 -3.40
C PHE A 68 -3.17 17.32 -4.38
N LEU A 69 -3.86 17.72 -5.46
CA LEU A 69 -4.45 16.79 -6.41
C LEU A 69 -3.40 16.02 -7.22
N GLU A 70 -2.29 16.66 -7.58
CA GLU A 70 -1.15 16.02 -8.25
C GLU A 70 -0.52 14.95 -7.35
N ALA A 71 -0.29 15.28 -6.07
CA ALA A 71 0.23 14.34 -5.09
C ALA A 71 -0.75 13.18 -4.86
N LEU A 72 -2.04 13.48 -4.74
CA LEU A 72 -3.10 12.48 -4.55
C LEU A 72 -3.22 11.53 -5.74
N VAL A 73 -3.24 12.06 -6.96
CA VAL A 73 -3.28 11.26 -8.20
C VAL A 73 -2.03 10.37 -8.31
N GLN A 74 -0.86 10.88 -7.92
CA GLN A 74 0.36 10.08 -7.91
C GLN A 74 0.31 8.96 -6.86
N CYS A 75 -0.26 9.22 -5.68
CA CYS A 75 -0.50 8.18 -4.68
C CYS A 75 -1.42 7.09 -5.22
N PHE A 76 -2.57 7.47 -5.81
CA PHE A 76 -3.52 6.51 -6.38
C PHE A 76 -2.92 5.66 -7.49
N LYS A 77 -2.13 6.25 -8.41
CA LYS A 77 -1.42 5.48 -9.44
C LYS A 77 -0.50 4.43 -8.83
N SER A 78 0.20 4.77 -7.76
CA SER A 78 1.13 3.86 -7.06
C SER A 78 0.37 2.78 -6.30
N LEU A 79 -0.71 3.15 -5.59
CA LEU A 79 -1.56 2.24 -4.83
C LEU A 79 -2.32 1.26 -5.72
N LEU A 80 -2.83 1.69 -6.87
CA LEU A 80 -3.49 0.79 -7.81
C LEU A 80 -2.53 -0.29 -8.30
N LEU A 81 -1.32 0.10 -8.69
CA LEU A 81 -0.31 -0.86 -9.15
C LEU A 81 0.14 -1.79 -8.01
N GLY A 82 0.49 -1.22 -6.85
CA GLY A 82 0.93 -2.00 -5.69
C GLY A 82 -0.16 -2.91 -5.14
N GLY A 83 -1.41 -2.43 -5.15
CA GLY A 83 -2.60 -3.18 -4.74
C GLY A 83 -2.84 -4.39 -5.64
N VAL A 84 -2.75 -4.24 -6.97
CA VAL A 84 -2.87 -5.39 -7.90
C VAL A 84 -1.81 -6.44 -7.62
N ILE A 85 -0.56 -6.03 -7.42
CA ILE A 85 0.55 -6.95 -7.11
C ILE A 85 0.34 -7.63 -5.75
N ALA A 86 -0.04 -6.87 -4.72
CA ALA A 86 -0.29 -7.39 -3.37
C ALA A 86 -1.48 -8.35 -3.33
N VAL A 87 -2.57 -8.05 -4.05
CA VAL A 87 -3.72 -8.95 -4.21
C VAL A 87 -3.29 -10.25 -4.88
N PHE A 88 -2.52 -10.17 -5.96
CA PHE A 88 -2.03 -11.36 -6.65
C PHE A 88 -1.15 -12.23 -5.74
N ALA A 89 -0.22 -11.62 -5.00
CA ALA A 89 0.60 -12.33 -4.00
C ALA A 89 -0.26 -12.97 -2.90
N SER A 90 -1.30 -12.27 -2.44
CA SER A 90 -2.23 -12.79 -1.42
C SER A 90 -3.05 -13.97 -1.93
N ILE A 91 -3.49 -13.95 -3.20
CA ILE A 91 -4.20 -15.07 -3.84
C ILE A 91 -3.29 -16.30 -3.90
N ILE A 92 -2.01 -16.13 -4.28
CA ILE A 92 -1.04 -17.24 -4.30
C ILE A 92 -0.86 -17.80 -2.88
N TYR A 93 -0.65 -16.91 -1.90
CA TYR A 93 -0.49 -17.29 -0.50
C TYR A 93 -1.69 -18.13 -0.01
N ILE A 94 -2.92 -17.67 -0.25
CA ILE A 94 -4.13 -18.40 0.15
C ILE A 94 -4.20 -19.77 -0.53
N ASN A 95 -3.98 -19.83 -1.84
CA ASN A 95 -4.12 -21.10 -2.58
C ASN A 95 -3.06 -22.15 -2.19
N TRP A 96 -1.83 -21.73 -1.89
CA TRP A 96 -0.71 -22.64 -1.66
C TRP A 96 -0.47 -22.96 -0.18
N ILE A 97 -0.75 -22.02 0.72
CA ILE A 97 -0.40 -22.14 2.14
C ILE A 97 -1.66 -22.32 3.00
N TYR A 98 -2.78 -21.72 2.63
CA TYR A 98 -3.95 -21.61 3.50
C TYR A 98 -5.25 -22.00 2.77
N GLN A 99 -5.38 -23.31 2.47
CA GLN A 99 -6.50 -23.91 1.74
C GLN A 99 -7.85 -23.93 2.51
N GLY A 100 -8.12 -22.95 3.37
CA GLY A 100 -9.32 -22.90 4.21
C GLY A 100 -9.91 -21.50 4.44
N THR A 101 -9.46 -20.46 3.73
CA THR A 101 -10.01 -19.10 3.93
C THR A 101 -11.41 -18.96 3.35
N ASN A 102 -12.34 -18.39 4.11
CA ASN A 102 -13.64 -17.95 3.60
C ASN A 102 -13.44 -16.72 2.68
N LEU A 103 -14.13 -16.69 1.53
CA LEU A 103 -14.13 -15.55 0.60
C LEU A 103 -14.56 -14.24 1.28
N ALA A 104 -15.46 -14.31 2.26
CA ALA A 104 -15.92 -13.16 3.04
C ALA A 104 -14.77 -12.52 3.84
N ASP A 105 -13.93 -13.31 4.51
CA ASP A 105 -12.83 -12.80 5.33
C ASP A 105 -11.73 -12.19 4.46
N PHE A 106 -11.44 -12.83 3.32
CA PHE A 106 -10.46 -12.31 2.36
C PHE A 106 -10.92 -10.97 1.76
N SER A 107 -12.17 -10.90 1.28
CA SER A 107 -12.72 -9.67 0.71
C SER A 107 -12.81 -8.53 1.74
N GLY A 108 -13.17 -8.82 2.99
CA GLY A 108 -13.18 -7.84 4.07
C GLY A 108 -11.80 -7.24 4.33
N ARG A 109 -10.75 -8.06 4.37
CA ARG A 109 -9.37 -7.61 4.53
C ARG A 109 -8.87 -6.79 3.34
N LEU A 110 -9.20 -7.20 2.12
CA LEU A 110 -8.86 -6.43 0.92
C LEU A 110 -9.52 -5.05 0.93
N PHE A 111 -10.80 -4.97 1.29
CA PHE A 111 -11.52 -3.71 1.40
C PHE A 111 -10.93 -2.82 2.50
N GLY A 112 -10.61 -3.40 3.65
CA GLY A 112 -9.92 -2.70 4.74
C GLY A 112 -8.58 -2.11 4.29
N ALA A 113 -7.74 -2.90 3.62
CA ALA A 113 -6.46 -2.45 3.09
C ALA A 113 -6.61 -1.33 2.05
N MET A 114 -7.64 -1.40 1.19
CA MET A 114 -7.94 -0.31 0.25
C MET A 114 -8.32 0.97 0.97
N LEU A 115 -9.19 0.90 1.99
CA LEU A 115 -9.62 2.06 2.76
C LEU A 115 -8.43 2.72 3.49
N VAL A 116 -7.58 1.91 4.11
CA VAL A 116 -6.32 2.38 4.71
C VAL A 116 -5.45 3.07 3.66
N GLY A 117 -5.26 2.46 2.49
CA GLY A 117 -4.47 3.07 1.41
C GLY A 117 -5.01 4.43 0.96
N VAL A 118 -6.34 4.60 0.91
CA VAL A 118 -6.97 5.91 0.63
C VAL A 118 -6.61 6.94 1.70
N ILE A 119 -6.70 6.57 2.98
CA ILE A 119 -6.36 7.46 4.10
C ILE A 119 -4.88 7.85 4.05
N GLU A 120 -3.99 6.89 3.81
CA GLU A 120 -2.56 7.14 3.66
C GLU A 120 -2.25 8.05 2.46
N ALA A 121 -2.91 7.85 1.33
CA ALA A 121 -2.77 8.71 0.16
C ALA A 121 -3.15 10.15 0.47
N LEU A 122 -4.26 10.35 1.19
CA LEU A 122 -4.68 11.68 1.65
C LEU A 122 -3.63 12.29 2.59
N ALA A 123 -3.16 11.53 3.57
CA ALA A 123 -2.16 11.98 4.53
C ALA A 123 -0.84 12.39 3.84
N VAL A 124 -0.32 11.55 2.93
CA VAL A 124 0.92 11.84 2.19
C VAL A 124 0.74 13.03 1.24
N ALA A 125 -0.41 13.14 0.56
CA ALA A 125 -0.69 14.27 -0.31
C ALA A 125 -0.72 15.60 0.48
N LEU A 126 -1.36 15.62 1.66
CA LEU A 126 -1.37 16.79 2.54
C LEU A 126 0.01 17.12 3.12
N MET A 127 0.81 16.11 3.45
CA MET A 127 2.16 16.31 3.99
C MET A 127 3.16 16.89 2.97
N LEU A 128 3.01 16.54 1.69
CA LEU A 128 3.98 16.90 0.66
C LEU A 128 3.57 18.07 -0.22
N MET A 129 2.30 18.48 -0.17
CA MET A 129 1.84 19.67 -0.88
C MET A 129 2.56 20.91 -0.36
N ASN A 130 3.04 21.74 -1.28
CA ASN A 130 3.69 23.00 -0.96
C ASN A 130 3.30 24.13 -1.93
N LYS A 131 2.56 23.81 -3.01
CA LYS A 131 1.82 24.78 -3.78
C LYS A 131 0.40 24.87 -3.23
N SER A 132 0.12 25.95 -2.50
CA SER A 132 -1.26 26.40 -2.34
C SER A 132 -1.66 27.04 -3.67
N LYS A 133 -2.27 26.25 -4.57
CA LYS A 133 -3.17 26.87 -5.55
C LYS A 133 -4.43 27.20 -4.77
N ALA A 134 -4.64 28.49 -4.47
CA ALA A 134 -5.99 28.98 -4.26
C ALA A 134 -6.82 28.50 -5.46
N ILE A 135 -7.87 27.73 -5.17
CA ILE A 135 -8.81 27.19 -6.15
C ILE A 135 -9.45 28.34 -6.92
#